data_AF-A0A7Y2JDT4-F1
#
_entry.id   AF-A0A7Y2JDT4-F1
#
_cell.length_a   1.000
_cell.length_b   1.000
_cell.length_c   1.000
_cell.angle_alpha   90.00
_cell.angle_beta   90.00
_cell.angle_gamma   90.00
#
_symmetry.space_group_name_H-M   'P 1'
#
loop_
_entity.id
_entity.type
_entity.pdbx_description
1 polymer ?
#
loop_
_entity_poly.entity_id
_entity_poly.type
_entity_poly.pdbx_seq_one_letter_code
_entity_poly.pdbx_strand_id
1 'polypeptide(L)'
;EGILSGLKLVGCSVWRSKKGDGPVVLVPSRSYATATGVRYYDLLRPSEEGEKGGEADGKAVARKFREYIREEYRKIANLPQQEEQGKGKASAGR
;
A
#
# COMPACT_ATOMS: atom_id res chain seq x y z
N GLU A 1 13.48 -16.95 14.67
CA GLU A 1 12.64 -15.75 14.56
C GLU A 1 13.55 -14.52 14.59
N GLY A 2 13.44 -13.61 13.63
CA GLY A 2 14.31 -12.43 13.54
C GLY A 2 13.75 -11.24 14.31
N ILE A 3 14.54 -10.17 14.46
CA ILE A 3 14.15 -8.92 15.16
C ILE A 3 12.88 -8.26 14.59
N LEU A 4 12.50 -8.59 13.36
CA LEU A 4 11.29 -8.10 12.69
C LEU A 4 10.16 -9.14 12.66
N SER A 5 10.29 -10.26 13.37
CA SER A 5 9.25 -11.28 13.45
C SER A 5 7.98 -10.69 14.07
N GLY A 6 6.86 -10.80 13.38
CA GLY A 6 5.57 -10.24 13.81
C GLY A 6 5.38 -8.75 13.51
N LEU A 7 6.37 -8.06 12.94
CA LEU A 7 6.20 -6.67 12.53
C LEU A 7 5.24 -6.58 11.32
N LYS A 8 4.21 -5.75 11.45
CA LYS A 8 3.24 -5.48 10.39
C LYS A 8 3.30 -4.01 9.99
N LEU A 9 3.49 -3.77 8.70
CA LEU A 9 3.30 -2.45 8.11
C LEU A 9 1.80 -2.23 7.88
N VAL A 10 1.24 -1.19 8.49
CA VAL A 10 -0.19 -0.84 8.40
C VAL A 10 -0.37 0.55 7.79
N GLY A 11 -1.52 0.81 7.17
CA GLY A 11 -1.86 2.12 6.59
C GLY A 11 -1.41 2.34 5.14
N CYS A 12 -1.14 1.27 4.39
CA CYS A 12 -0.98 1.36 2.94
C CYS A 12 -2.35 1.42 2.26
N SER A 13 -2.49 2.25 1.22
CA SER A 13 -3.73 2.37 0.45
C SER A 13 -3.46 2.04 -1.01
N VAL A 14 -4.36 1.24 -1.61
CA VAL A 14 -4.32 0.91 -3.03
C VAL A 14 -5.56 1.47 -3.71
N TRP A 15 -5.36 2.21 -4.80
CA TRP A 15 -6.48 2.73 -5.60
C TRP A 15 -6.26 2.50 -7.09
N ARG A 16 -7.36 2.34 -7.82
CA ARG A 16 -7.31 2.20 -9.28
C ARG A 16 -7.21 3.58 -9.93
N SER A 17 -6.20 3.78 -10.77
CA SER A 17 -6.12 4.99 -11.60
C SER A 17 -7.22 4.95 -12.66
N LYS A 18 -7.90 6.09 -12.88
CA LYS A 18 -8.86 6.26 -14.00
C LYS A 18 -8.17 6.27 -15.38
N LYS A 19 -6.85 6.52 -15.42
CA LYS A 19 -6.07 6.69 -16.66
C LYS A 19 -5.52 5.40 -17.26
N GLY A 20 -5.83 4.24 -16.67
CA GLY A 20 -5.34 2.94 -17.16
C GLY A 20 -3.91 2.57 -16.71
N ASP A 21 -3.21 3.45 -15.99
CA ASP A 21 -1.83 3.23 -15.50
C ASP A 21 -1.68 2.15 -14.39
N GLY A 22 -2.71 1.32 -14.19
CA GLY A 22 -2.73 0.30 -13.14
C GLY A 22 -3.03 0.85 -11.73
N PRO A 23 -2.99 -0.03 -10.71
CA PRO A 23 -3.22 0.37 -9.33
C PRO A 23 -2.05 1.19 -8.81
N VAL A 24 -2.36 2.28 -8.12
CA VAL A 24 -1.39 3.15 -7.45
C VAL A 24 -1.42 2.83 -5.96
N VAL A 25 -0.23 2.82 -5.35
CA VAL A 25 -0.02 2.46 -3.95
C VAL A 25 0.52 3.67 -3.21
N LEU A 26 -0.19 4.08 -2.16
CA LEU A 26 0.34 4.99 -1.15
C LEU A 26 0.85 4.22 0.05
N VAL A 27 1.98 4.69 0.56
CA VAL A 27 2.53 4.27 1.84
C VAL A 27 2.12 5.27 2.93
N PRO A 28 2.16 4.89 4.22
CA PRO A 28 1.94 5.81 5.31
C PRO A 28 2.84 7.05 5.16
N SER A 29 2.23 8.23 5.25
CA SER A 29 2.91 9.51 5.12
C SER A 29 2.40 10.48 6.18
N ARG A 30 3.22 11.51 6.46
CA ARG A 30 2.86 12.60 7.38
C ARG A 30 2.84 13.93 6.63
N SER A 31 1.78 14.69 6.84
CA SER A 31 1.63 16.05 6.31
C SER A 31 2.42 17.06 7.15
N TYR A 32 2.93 18.10 6.50
CA TYR A 32 3.52 19.27 7.14
C TYR A 32 3.18 20.55 6.37
N ALA A 33 3.10 21.66 7.08
CA ALA A 33 2.85 22.97 6.48
C ALA A 33 4.13 23.57 5.90
N THR A 34 4.00 24.18 4.73
CA THR A 34 5.02 24.98 4.06
C THR A 34 4.43 26.33 3.68
N ALA A 35 5.28 27.32 3.36
CA ALA A 35 4.82 28.64 2.91
C ALA A 35 3.88 28.59 1.69
N THR A 36 3.96 27.53 0.88
CA THR A 36 3.16 27.35 -0.33
C THR A 36 2.03 26.32 -0.19
N GLY A 37 1.76 25.82 1.01
CA GLY A 37 0.69 24.86 1.27
C GLY A 37 1.13 23.64 2.07
N VAL A 38 0.42 22.53 1.93
CA VAL A 38 0.70 21.29 2.66
C VAL A 38 1.52 20.35 1.78
N ARG A 39 2.60 19.81 2.35
CA ARG A 39 3.43 18.76 1.73
C ARG A 39 3.39 17.50 2.57
N TYR A 40 3.82 16.39 1.98
CA TYR A 40 3.83 15.08 2.62
C TYR A 40 5.21 14.46 2.49
N TYR A 41 5.64 13.73 3.51
CA TYR A 41 6.80 12.83 3.42
C TYR A 41 6.38 11.41 3.80
N ASP A 42 6.91 10.43 3.07
CA ASP A 42 6.69 9.01 3.32
C ASP A 42 7.36 8.61 4.64
N LEU A 43 6.67 7.82 5.46
CA LEU A 43 7.22 7.26 6.70
C LEU A 43 8.06 6.01 6.46
N LEU A 44 7.84 5.32 5.34
CA LEU A 44 8.67 4.20 4.92
C LEU A 44 9.99 4.72 4.34
N ARG A 45 11.05 4.66 5.15
CA ARG A 45 12.40 5.11 4.79
C ARG A 45 13.42 4.02 5.11
N PRO A 46 14.57 3.99 4.43
CA PRO A 46 15.69 3.12 4.82
C PRO A 46 16.11 3.43 6.25
N SER A 47 16.53 2.40 6.98
CA SER A 47 17.26 2.63 8.23
C SER A 47 18.62 3.24 7.90
N GLU A 48 18.98 4.31 8.60
CA GLU A 48 20.31 4.95 8.50
C GLU A 48 21.45 4.03 8.97
N GLU A 49 21.11 2.93 9.68
CA GLU A 49 22.04 1.99 10.28
C GLU A 49 22.67 0.98 9.28
N GLY A 50 22.29 1.05 8.00
CA GLY A 50 22.89 0.27 6.94
C GLY A 50 23.96 1.06 6.21
N GLU A 51 25.23 0.89 6.59
CA GLU A 51 26.37 1.39 5.82
C GLU A 51 26.19 1.09 4.32
N LYS A 52 26.31 2.15 3.48
CA LYS A 52 26.32 2.18 2.00
C LYS A 52 25.01 2.40 1.24
N GLY A 53 23.86 2.60 1.88
CA GLY A 53 22.61 2.92 1.17
C GLY A 53 22.37 4.42 1.00
N GLY A 54 22.67 5.00 -0.17
CA GLY A 54 22.37 6.42 -0.44
C GLY A 54 20.87 6.71 -0.58
N GLU A 55 20.47 7.99 -0.67
CA GLU A 55 19.06 8.40 -0.90
C GLU A 55 18.44 7.70 -2.14
N ALA A 56 19.27 7.40 -3.14
CA ALA A 56 18.88 6.67 -4.34
C ALA A 56 18.47 5.20 -4.04
N ASP A 57 19.21 4.51 -3.18
CA ASP A 57 18.91 3.13 -2.79
C ASP A 57 17.61 3.07 -1.98
N GLY A 58 17.37 4.08 -1.15
CA GLY A 58 16.12 4.18 -0.42
C GLY A 58 14.89 4.36 -1.30
N LYS A 59 14.99 5.22 -2.30
CA LYS A 59 13.95 5.39 -3.31
C LYS A 59 13.72 4.08 -4.08
N ALA A 60 14.78 3.33 -4.39
CA ALA A 60 14.69 2.03 -5.06
C ALA A 60 13.96 0.98 -4.21
N VAL A 61 14.25 0.88 -2.91
CA VAL A 61 13.56 -0.06 -2.00
C VAL A 61 12.08 0.30 -1.86
N ALA A 62 11.75 1.57 -1.64
CA ALA A 62 10.36 2.01 -1.56
C ALA A 62 9.59 1.78 -2.87
N ARG A 63 10.27 1.90 -4.03
CA ARG A 63 9.69 1.53 -5.33
C ARG A 63 9.39 0.03 -5.41
N LYS A 64 10.34 -0.84 -5.06
CA LYS A 64 10.14 -2.30 -5.06
C LYS A 64 8.99 -2.71 -4.13
N PHE A 65 8.88 -2.09 -2.96
CA PHE A 65 7.77 -2.35 -2.04
C PHE A 65 6.41 -1.99 -2.65
N ARG A 66 6.31 -0.83 -3.29
CA ARG A 66 5.09 -0.43 -4.00
C ARG A 66 4.74 -1.38 -5.15
N GLU A 67 5.73 -1.85 -5.90
CA GLU A 67 5.55 -2.85 -6.96
C GLU A 67 5.01 -4.17 -6.41
N TYR A 68 5.61 -4.69 -5.33
CA TYR A 68 5.15 -5.89 -4.65
C TYR A 68 3.68 -5.79 -4.23
N ILE A 69 3.27 -4.68 -3.59
CA ILE A 69 1.86 -4.48 -3.19
C ILE A 69 0.94 -4.49 -4.42
N ARG A 70 1.33 -3.88 -5.55
CA ARG A 70 0.51 -3.90 -6.77
C ARG A 70 0.33 -5.32 -7.30
N GLU A 71 1.39 -6.13 -7.27
CA GLU A 71 1.34 -7.51 -7.74
C GLU A 71 0.43 -8.36 -6.86
N GLU A 72 0.58 -8.26 -5.54
CA GLU A 72 -0.31 -8.96 -4.59
C GLU A 72 -1.77 -8.50 -4.74
N TYR A 73 -2.00 -7.19 -4.90
CA TYR A 73 -3.32 -6.66 -5.18
C TYR A 73 -3.92 -7.27 -6.47
N ARG A 74 -3.12 -7.40 -7.55
CA ARG A 74 -3.59 -8.01 -8.80
C ARG A 74 -3.97 -9.48 -8.61
N LYS A 75 -3.20 -10.25 -7.83
CA LYS A 75 -3.54 -11.64 -7.50
C LYS A 75 -4.90 -11.69 -6.84
N ILE A 76 -5.11 -10.88 -5.78
CA ILE A 76 -6.37 -10.83 -5.02
C ILE A 76 -7.53 -10.35 -5.91
N ALA A 77 -7.31 -9.30 -6.70
CA ALA A 77 -8.35 -8.74 -7.57
C ALA A 77 -8.78 -9.67 -8.70
N ASN A 78 -7.93 -10.62 -9.09
CA ASN A 78 -8.21 -11.64 -10.09
C ASN A 78 -8.62 -12.99 -9.49
N LEU A 79 -8.71 -13.10 -8.16
CA LEU A 79 -9.26 -14.31 -7.55
C LEU A 79 -10.72 -14.44 -8.00
N PRO A 80 -11.17 -15.67 -8.33
CA PRO A 80 -12.58 -15.91 -8.54
C PRO A 80 -13.30 -15.45 -7.28
N GLN A 81 -14.32 -14.61 -7.44
CA GLN A 81 -15.21 -14.29 -6.33
C GLN A 81 -15.77 -15.64 -5.87
N GLN A 82 -15.33 -16.13 -4.71
CA GLN A 82 -16.01 -17.25 -4.07
C GLN A 82 -17.47 -16.84 -4.02
N GLU A 83 -18.31 -17.59 -4.73
CA GLU A 83 -19.74 -17.35 -4.76
C GLU A 83 -20.19 -17.15 -3.32
N GLU A 84 -20.81 -16.01 -3.01
CA GLU A 84 -21.61 -15.83 -1.81
C GLU A 84 -22.82 -16.79 -1.89
N GLN A 85 -22.57 -18.09 -1.86
CA GLN A 85 -23.57 -19.10 -1.57
C GLN A 85 -23.74 -19.15 -0.05
N GLY A 86 -24.62 -18.29 0.46
CA GLY A 86 -24.79 -18.19 1.91
C GLY A 86 -25.97 -17.38 2.42
N LYS A 87 -27.14 -17.49 1.79
CA LYS A 87 -28.47 -17.14 2.35
C LYS A 87 -28.68 -15.70 2.85
N GLY A 88 -29.40 -14.92 2.04
CA GLY A 88 -30.03 -13.69 2.47
C GLY A 88 -31.14 -13.17 1.56
N LYS A 89 -31.81 -14.03 0.77
CA LYS A 89 -33.14 -13.67 0.25
C LYS A 89 -34.13 -13.73 1.40
N ALA A 90 -34.32 -12.61 2.10
CA ALA A 90 -35.59 -12.32 2.75
C ALA A 90 -36.26 -11.21 1.94
N SER A 91 -37.26 -11.62 1.16
CA SER A 91 -38.22 -10.72 0.54
C SER A 91 -39.21 -10.19 1.58
N ALA A 92 -39.95 -9.18 1.15
CA ALA A 92 -41.29 -8.77 1.61
C ALA A 92 -41.36 -7.82 2.82
N GLY A 93 -41.53 -6.54 2.48
CA GLY A 93 -42.72 -5.76 2.81
C GLY A 93 -43.08 -5.53 4.29
N ARG A 94 -42.95 -4.28 4.72
CA ARG A 94 -44.08 -3.38 5.05
C ARG A 94 -43.60 -1.94 5.06
#